data_AF-A0A8T3XYT8-F1
#
_entry.id   AF-A0A8T3XYT8-F1
#
_cell.length_a   1.000
_cell.length_b   1.000
_cell.length_c   1.000
_cell.angle_alpha   90.00
_cell.angle_beta   90.00
_cell.angle_gamma   90.00
#
_symmetry.space_group_name_H-M   'P 1'
#
loop_
_entity.id
_entity.type
_entity.pdbx_description
1 polymer ?
#
loop_
_entity_poly.entity_id
_entity_poly.type
_entity_poly.pdbx_seq_one_letter_code
_entity_poly.pdbx_strand_id
1 'polypeptide(L)' 'KKCIYCKKEISDGSVIDFCEPCGIGVWGRKMFDAIKKNMEDARENGTLVSTNTNPDFGEKIGS' A
#
# COMPACT_ATOMS: atom_id res chain seq x y z
N LYS A 1 4.00 -0.38 -11.15
CA LYS A 1 4.68 -1.06 -10.01
C LYS A 1 4.56 -2.59 -10.12
N LYS A 2 5.08 -3.39 -9.18
CA LYS A 2 5.08 -4.87 -9.28
C LYS A 2 4.60 -5.57 -8.01
N CYS A 3 3.90 -6.70 -8.16
CA CYS A 3 3.44 -7.55 -7.07
C CYS A 3 4.62 -8.11 -6.26
N ILE A 4 4.62 -7.92 -4.93
CA ILE A 4 5.67 -8.45 -4.04
C ILE A 4 5.83 -9.98 -4.14
N TYR A 5 4.74 -10.71 -4.37
CA TYR A 5 4.73 -12.18 -4.45
C TYR A 5 5.13 -12.69 -5.85
N CYS A 6 4.28 -12.49 -6.86
CA CYS A 6 4.47 -13.08 -8.20
C CYS A 6 5.14 -12.16 -9.22
N LYS A 7 5.62 -10.98 -8.81
CA LYS A 7 6.28 -9.96 -9.65
C LYS A 7 5.49 -9.44 -10.86
N LYS A 8 4.23 -9.86 -11.07
CA LYS A 8 3.36 -9.31 -12.12
C LYS A 8 3.18 -7.80 -11.96
N GLU A 9 2.95 -7.13 -13.07
CA GLU A 9 2.66 -5.70 -13.08
C GLU A 9 1.36 -5.36 -12.35
N ILE A 10 1.38 -4.24 -11.65
CA ILE A 10 0.24 -3.60 -10.98
C ILE A 10 0.31 -2.11 -11.35
N SER A 11 -0.85 -1.49 -11.59
CA SER A 11 -0.95 -0.04 -11.78
C SER A 11 -0.32 0.73 -10.63
N ASP A 12 0.47 1.76 -10.95
CA ASP A 12 1.12 2.63 -9.99
C ASP A 12 0.14 3.46 -9.16
N GLY A 13 -1.11 3.64 -9.64
CA GLY A 13 -2.19 4.29 -8.87
C GLY A 13 -2.87 3.39 -7.83
N SER A 14 -2.52 2.09 -7.75
CA SER A 14 -3.07 1.17 -6.75
C SER A 14 -2.47 1.42 -5.35
N VAL A 15 -3.29 1.33 -4.29
CA VAL A 15 -2.83 1.44 -2.90
C VAL A 15 -2.18 0.18 -2.33
N ILE A 16 -2.18 -0.94 -3.05
CA ILE A 16 -1.64 -2.24 -2.60
C ILE A 16 -0.50 -2.76 -3.49
N ASP A 17 0.58 -3.26 -2.89
CA ASP A 17 1.77 -3.80 -3.59
C ASP A 17 1.70 -5.30 -3.88
N PHE A 18 0.54 -5.90 -3.71
CA PHE A 18 0.22 -7.26 -4.14
C PHE A 18 -0.96 -7.25 -5.10
N CYS A 19 -0.96 -8.19 -6.05
CA CYS A 19 -2.06 -8.32 -6.99
C CYS A 19 -3.20 -9.13 -6.39
N GLU A 20 -4.41 -8.94 -6.92
CA GLU A 20 -5.63 -9.64 -6.49
C GLU A 20 -5.48 -11.16 -6.29
N PRO A 21 -4.99 -11.97 -7.27
CA PRO A 21 -4.90 -13.42 -7.06
C PRO A 21 -3.93 -13.82 -5.93
N CYS A 22 -2.86 -13.05 -5.69
CA CYS A 22 -1.97 -13.30 -4.57
C CYS A 22 -2.60 -12.86 -3.24
N GLY A 23 -3.25 -11.70 -3.18
CA GLY A 23 -3.91 -11.23 -1.96
C GLY A 23 -5.08 -12.13 -1.55
N ILE A 24 -5.90 -12.55 -2.51
CA ILE A 24 -6.95 -13.55 -2.29
C ILE A 24 -6.35 -14.91 -1.89
N GLY A 25 -5.20 -15.30 -2.45
CA GLY A 25 -4.52 -16.54 -2.08
C GLY A 25 -3.96 -16.56 -0.65
N VAL A 26 -3.53 -15.41 -0.12
CA VAL A 26 -2.96 -15.30 1.24
C VAL A 26 -4.04 -15.07 2.30
N TRP A 27 -5.02 -14.18 2.05
CA TRP A 27 -5.99 -13.75 3.07
C TRP A 27 -7.45 -14.15 2.76
N GLY A 28 -7.74 -14.62 1.54
CA GLY A 28 -9.10 -14.84 1.07
C GLY A 28 -9.80 -13.56 0.60
N ARG A 29 -10.84 -13.71 -0.23
CA ARG A 29 -11.55 -12.58 -0.89
C ARG A 29 -12.03 -11.51 0.09
N LYS A 30 -12.72 -11.90 1.17
CA LYS A 30 -13.29 -10.96 2.16
C LYS A 30 -12.23 -10.07 2.82
N MET A 31 -11.09 -10.64 3.20
CA MET A 31 -9.97 -9.88 3.77
C MET A 31 -9.29 -9.02 2.72
N PHE A 32 -9.06 -9.53 1.51
CA PHE A 32 -8.49 -8.75 0.40
C PHE A 32 -9.32 -7.49 0.12
N ASP A 33 -10.65 -7.64 0.02
CA ASP A 33 -11.58 -6.54 -0.23
C ASP A 33 -11.54 -5.52 0.93
N ALA A 34 -11.50 -5.98 2.18
CA ALA A 34 -11.41 -5.12 3.37
C ALA A 34 -10.06 -4.38 3.46
N ILE A 35 -8.93 -5.06 3.22
CA ILE A 35 -7.59 -4.45 3.20
C ILE A 35 -7.52 -3.39 2.09
N LYS A 36 -7.96 -3.74 0.88
CA LYS A 36 -7.97 -2.81 -0.25
C LYS A 36 -8.84 -1.58 0.07
N LYS A 37 -10.06 -1.78 0.57
CA LYS A 37 -10.94 -0.68 0.96
C LYS A 37 -10.29 0.22 2.02
N ASN A 38 -9.82 -0.34 3.13
CA ASN A 38 -9.21 0.45 4.21
C ASN A 38 -8.01 1.29 3.71
N MET A 39 -7.25 0.78 2.74
CA MET A 39 -6.14 1.52 2.13
C MET A 39 -6.62 2.61 1.15
N GLU A 40 -7.67 2.37 0.34
CA GLU A 40 -8.27 3.40 -0.51
C GLU A 40 -8.91 4.52 0.35
N ASP A 41 -9.64 4.16 1.41
CA ASP A 41 -10.23 5.08 2.39
C ASP A 41 -9.12 5.90 3.10
N ALA A 42 -7.99 5.27 3.47
CA ALA A 42 -6.84 5.99 4.04
C ALA A 42 -6.17 6.96 3.06
N ARG A 43 -6.17 6.65 1.75
CA ARG A 43 -5.68 7.56 0.70
C ARG A 43 -6.55 8.81 0.60
N GLU A 44 -7.86 8.64 0.63
CA GLU A 44 -8.83 9.73 0.57
C GLU A 44 -8.76 10.64 1.81
N ASN A 45 -8.58 10.05 3.00
CA ASN A 45 -8.44 10.80 4.24
C ASN A 45 -7.03 11.41 4.48
N GLY A 46 -6.06 11.19 3.58
CA GLY A 46 -4.69 11.70 3.72
C GLY A 46 -3.82 10.99 4.78
N THR A 47 -4.32 9.91 5.40
CA THR A 47 -3.64 9.17 6.47
C THR A 47 -2.85 7.96 5.96
N LEU A 48 -2.77 7.75 4.64
CA LEU A 48 -1.99 6.66 4.03
C LEU A 48 -0.48 6.93 4.11
N VAL A 49 0.11 6.61 5.26
CA VAL A 49 1.56 6.64 5.47
C VAL A 49 2.21 5.47 4.73
N SER A 50 2.83 5.78 3.60
CA SER A 50 3.67 4.82 2.88
C SER A 50 5.01 4.66 3.60
N THR A 51 5.18 3.61 4.41
CA THR A 51 6.38 3.34 5.22
C THR A 51 7.63 2.92 4.42
N ASN A 52 7.62 3.13 3.09
CA ASN A 52 8.81 3.12 2.23
C ASN A 52 9.41 4.53 2.03
N THR A 53 9.08 5.49 2.89
CA THR A 53 9.95 6.66 3.10
C THR A 53 11.24 6.19 3.78
N ASN A 54 12.33 6.19 3.02
CA ASN A 54 13.67 6.31 3.57
C ASN A 54 13.64 7.49 4.57
N PRO A 55 14.06 7.33 5.84
CA PRO A 55 13.99 8.43 6.79
C PRO A 55 15.01 9.49 6.36
N ASP A 56 14.53 10.52 5.67
CA ASP A 56 15.30 11.72 5.40
C ASP A 56 15.56 12.40 6.75
N PHE A 57 16.79 12.28 7.23
CA PHE A 57 17.22 12.81 8.52
C PHE A 57 17.51 14.32 8.38
N GLY A 58 16.48 15.08 8.00
CA GLY A 58 16.50 16.53 7.80
C GLY A 58 16.37 17.32 9.11
N GLU A 59 17.49 17.49 9.82
CA GLU A 59 17.66 18.38 10.98
C GLU A 59 18.10 19.80 10.50
N LYS A 60 17.71 20.97 11.03
CA LYS A 60 17.03 21.48 12.26
C LYS A 60 16.07 22.64 11.85
N ILE A 61 15.41 23.49 12.65
CA ILE A 61 15.42 23.91 14.08
C ILE A 61 13.98 24.37 14.47
N GLY A 62 13.75 24.77 15.73
CA GLY A 62 12.60 25.61 16.12
C GLY A 62 12.91 27.12 16.12
N SER A 63 11.88 27.96 16.29
CA SER A 63 11.94 29.38 16.67
C SER A 63 10.63 29.78 17.34
#